data_AF-W6R8X6-F1
#
_entry.id   AF-W6R8X6-F1
#
_cell.length_a   1.000
_cell.length_b   1.000
_cell.length_c   1.000
_cell.angle_alpha   90.00
_cell.angle_beta   90.00
_cell.angle_gamma   90.00
#
_symmetry.space_group_name_H-M   'P 1'
#
loop_
_entity.id
_entity.type
_entity.pdbx_description
1 polymer ?
#
loop_
_entity_poly.entity_id
_entity_poly.type
_entity_poly.pdbx_seq_one_letter_code
_entity_poly.pdbx_strand_id
1 'polypeptide(L)'
;MPIAILLPILAQIGAPILKKLLTDTLPDGLAKDLSGQVLDTIAGKLGVEPTAEAIKAAHDSDPDAVTTAVKETEAQMSTLLVQGRDGLLAREDARGNWFSWAWRPAMSWLMIWMWTWNTTILPFLNAAFKSALPAVPYDTLISFCGIWLVIYGGGHTLKSVFGKAV
;
A
#
# COMPACT_ATOMS: atom_id res chain seq x y z
N MET A 1 3.79 -19.77 -18.58
CA MET A 1 4.12 -19.33 -17.21
C MET A 1 3.98 -20.53 -16.27
N PRO A 2 5.08 -21.13 -15.83
CA PRO A 2 5.07 -22.38 -15.07
C PRO A 2 4.29 -22.29 -13.74
N ILE A 3 4.25 -21.11 -13.10
CA ILE A 3 3.59 -20.87 -11.80
C ILE A 3 2.06 -20.99 -11.83
N ALA A 4 1.41 -20.72 -12.96
CA ALA A 4 -0.06 -20.75 -13.06
C ALA A 4 -0.66 -22.13 -12.74
N ILE A 5 0.15 -23.18 -12.86
CA ILE A 5 -0.20 -24.57 -12.56
C ILE A 5 -0.53 -24.79 -11.07
N LEU A 6 0.03 -23.96 -10.18
CA LEU A 6 -0.20 -24.06 -8.73
C LEU A 6 -1.46 -23.32 -8.26
N LEU A 7 -2.03 -22.40 -9.06
CA LEU A 7 -3.19 -21.60 -8.66
C LEU A 7 -4.42 -22.43 -8.25
N PRO A 8 -4.78 -23.53 -8.95
CA PRO A 8 -5.88 -24.39 -8.54
C PRO A 8 -5.61 -25.11 -7.22
N ILE A 9 -4.37 -25.56 -7.02
CA ILE A 9 -3.92 -26.27 -5.80
C ILE A 9 -3.98 -25.32 -4.60
N LEU A 10 -3.46 -24.10 -4.74
CA LEU A 10 -3.53 -23.07 -3.70
C LEU A 10 -4.97 -22.67 -3.37
N ALA A 11 -5.84 -22.61 -4.38
CA ALA A 11 -7.26 -22.34 -4.18
C ALA A 11 -7.96 -23.48 -3.42
N GLN A 12 -7.64 -24.73 -3.73
CA GLN A 12 -8.19 -25.91 -3.07
C GLN A 12 -7.73 -26.03 -1.61
N ILE A 13 -6.46 -25.73 -1.34
CA ILE A 13 -5.87 -25.77 0.01
C ILE A 13 -6.38 -24.62 0.88
N GLY A 14 -6.88 -23.54 0.27
CA GLY A 14 -7.36 -22.35 0.97
C GLY A 14 -6.23 -21.41 1.37
N ALA A 15 -5.28 -21.16 0.45
CA ALA A 15 -4.15 -20.23 0.62
C ALA A 15 -4.38 -18.91 -0.16
N PRO A 16 -5.26 -18.01 0.32
CA PRO A 16 -5.68 -16.82 -0.41
C PRO A 16 -4.57 -15.77 -0.59
N ILE A 17 -3.65 -15.60 0.36
CA ILE A 17 -2.54 -14.64 0.30
C ILE A 17 -1.55 -15.09 -0.76
N LEU A 18 -1.12 -16.35 -0.73
CA LEU A 18 -0.23 -16.91 -1.75
C LEU A 18 -0.88 -16.86 -3.14
N LYS A 19 -2.16 -17.22 -3.25
CA LYS A 19 -2.91 -17.08 -4.51
C LYS A 19 -2.88 -15.63 -4.99
N LYS A 20 -3.18 -14.65 -4.13
CA LYS A 20 -3.21 -13.24 -4.50
C LYS A 20 -1.83 -12.73 -4.93
N LEU A 21 -0.77 -13.07 -4.19
CA LEU A 21 0.61 -12.68 -4.53
C LEU A 21 1.07 -13.20 -5.88
N LEU A 22 0.61 -14.40 -6.28
CA LEU A 22 0.94 -15.00 -7.57
C LEU A 22 0.01 -14.56 -8.71
N THR A 23 -1.11 -13.90 -8.40
CA THR A 23 -2.09 -13.43 -9.39
C THR A 23 -2.00 -11.92 -9.64
N ASP A 24 -1.67 -11.13 -8.62
CA ASP A 24 -1.53 -9.67 -8.75
C ASP A 24 -0.37 -9.36 -9.70
N THR A 25 -0.63 -8.52 -10.71
CA THR A 25 0.38 -8.01 -11.64
C THR A 25 1.29 -7.02 -10.90
N LEU A 26 2.31 -7.56 -10.25
CA LEU A 26 3.41 -6.79 -9.72
C LEU A 26 4.32 -6.35 -10.89
N PRO A 27 5.10 -5.26 -10.76
CA PRO A 27 6.11 -4.90 -11.75
C PRO A 27 6.98 -6.12 -12.05
N ASP A 28 7.27 -6.40 -13.33
CA ASP A 28 7.82 -7.70 -13.80
C ASP A 28 9.00 -8.24 -12.99
N GLY A 29 9.86 -7.37 -12.43
CA GLY A 29 10.95 -7.77 -11.53
C GLY A 29 10.48 -8.26 -10.15
N LEU A 30 9.57 -7.52 -9.51
CA LEU A 30 9.08 -7.84 -8.16
C LEU A 30 8.14 -9.05 -8.16
N ALA A 31 7.34 -9.20 -9.22
CA ALA A 31 6.47 -10.37 -9.41
C ALA A 31 7.29 -11.66 -9.49
N LYS A 32 8.38 -11.62 -10.26
CA LYS A 32 9.26 -12.76 -10.48
C LYS A 32 10.03 -13.12 -9.20
N ASP A 33 10.52 -12.13 -8.46
CA ASP A 33 11.25 -12.37 -7.21
C ASP A 33 10.37 -12.97 -6.12
N LEU A 34 9.16 -12.44 -5.91
CA LEU A 34 8.23 -12.95 -4.89
C LEU A 34 7.68 -14.33 -5.26
N SER A 35 7.36 -14.57 -6.53
CA SER A 35 6.92 -15.88 -6.98
C SER A 35 8.01 -16.94 -6.86
N GLY A 36 9.27 -16.60 -7.16
CA GLY A 36 10.43 -17.45 -6.89
C GLY A 36 10.58 -17.77 -5.40
N GLN A 37 10.48 -16.77 -4.53
CA GLN A 37 10.61 -16.96 -3.09
C GLN A 37 9.51 -17.87 -2.50
N VAL A 38 8.28 -17.80 -3.01
CA VAL A 38 7.19 -18.70 -2.61
C VAL A 38 7.48 -20.13 -3.04
N LEU A 39 7.96 -20.32 -4.28
CA LEU A 39 8.35 -21.64 -4.77
C LEU A 39 9.50 -22.22 -3.95
N ASP A 40 10.55 -21.44 -3.68
CA ASP A 40 11.69 -21.85 -2.88
C ASP A 40 11.28 -22.28 -1.47
N THR A 41 10.36 -21.55 -0.85
CA THR A 41 9.92 -21.83 0.51
C THR A 41 9.07 -23.11 0.58
N ILE A 42 8.14 -23.29 -0.36
CA ILE A 42 7.30 -24.51 -0.41
C ILE A 42 8.17 -25.72 -0.78
N ALA A 43 9.02 -25.60 -1.80
CA ALA A 43 9.89 -26.67 -2.24
C ALA A 43 10.93 -27.06 -1.18
N GLY A 44 11.49 -26.09 -0.45
CA GLY A 44 12.40 -26.33 0.66
C GLY A 44 11.76 -27.11 1.81
N LYS A 45 10.46 -26.91 2.07
CA LYS A 45 9.70 -27.71 3.05
C LYS A 45 9.40 -29.14 2.57
N LEU A 46 9.26 -29.32 1.26
CA LEU A 46 8.96 -30.60 0.64
C LEU A 46 10.23 -31.39 0.24
N GLY A 47 11.40 -30.76 0.27
CA GLY A 47 12.66 -31.35 -0.18
C GLY A 47 12.73 -31.60 -1.69
N VAL A 48 11.94 -30.88 -2.48
CA VAL A 48 11.89 -31.01 -3.95
C VAL A 48 12.55 -29.80 -4.64
N GLU A 49 12.72 -29.86 -5.96
CA GLU A 49 13.20 -28.70 -6.71
C GLU A 49 12.19 -27.53 -6.65
N PRO A 50 12.65 -26.27 -6.62
CA PRO A 50 11.82 -25.07 -6.56
C PRO A 50 11.15 -24.74 -7.89
N THR A 51 10.47 -25.71 -8.48
CA THR A 51 9.70 -25.58 -9.72
C THR A 51 8.24 -25.89 -9.46
N ALA A 52 7.36 -25.23 -10.21
CA ALA A 52 5.91 -25.43 -10.07
C ALA A 52 5.50 -26.87 -10.43
N GLU A 53 6.21 -27.48 -11.36
CA GLU A 53 6.03 -28.84 -11.82
C GLU A 53 6.43 -29.86 -10.76
N ALA A 54 7.56 -29.66 -10.07
CA ALA A 54 8.00 -30.55 -8.99
C ALA A 54 7.06 -30.49 -7.78
N ILE A 55 6.58 -29.30 -7.41
CA ILE A 55 5.59 -29.14 -6.33
C ILE A 55 4.26 -29.80 -6.72
N LYS A 56 3.84 -29.70 -7.98
CA LYS A 56 2.64 -30.40 -8.46
C LYS A 56 2.82 -31.92 -8.38
N ALA A 57 3.94 -32.45 -8.85
CA ALA A 57 4.23 -33.88 -8.79
C ALA A 57 4.25 -34.40 -7.34
N ALA A 58 4.80 -33.59 -6.42
CA ALA A 58 4.74 -33.86 -4.99
C ALA A 58 3.31 -33.86 -4.46
N HIS A 59 2.46 -32.92 -4.89
CA HIS A 59 1.04 -32.89 -4.52
C HIS A 59 0.28 -34.11 -5.04
N ASP A 60 0.55 -34.55 -6.26
CA ASP A 60 -0.09 -35.74 -6.84
C ASP A 60 0.32 -37.03 -6.11
N SER A 61 1.49 -37.03 -5.45
CA SER A 61 2.02 -38.18 -4.70
C SER A 61 1.63 -38.16 -3.23
N ASP A 62 1.70 -37.00 -2.58
CA ASP A 62 1.35 -36.78 -1.17
C ASP A 62 0.65 -35.41 -0.99
N PRO A 63 -0.68 -35.37 -1.16
CA PRO A 63 -1.46 -34.14 -1.04
C PRO A 63 -1.41 -33.49 0.35
N ASP A 64 -1.26 -34.31 1.41
CA ASP A 64 -1.31 -33.83 2.80
C ASP A 64 -0.01 -33.11 3.19
N ALA A 65 1.13 -33.61 2.72
CA ALA A 65 2.42 -32.94 2.89
C ALA A 65 2.44 -31.56 2.21
N VAL A 66 1.94 -31.47 0.97
CA VAL A 66 1.86 -30.19 0.24
C VAL A 66 0.86 -29.24 0.89
N THR A 67 -0.29 -29.74 1.33
CA THR A 67 -1.28 -28.95 2.08
C THR A 67 -0.67 -28.32 3.33
N THR A 68 0.13 -29.09 4.08
CA THR A 68 0.81 -28.60 5.28
C THR A 68 1.86 -27.55 4.95
N ALA A 69 2.73 -27.82 3.97
CA ALA A 69 3.77 -26.89 3.55
C ALA A 69 3.19 -25.55 3.05
N VAL A 70 2.09 -25.61 2.28
CA VAL A 70 1.39 -24.42 1.77
C VAL A 70 0.77 -23.62 2.92
N LYS A 71 0.07 -24.27 3.86
CA LYS A 71 -0.56 -23.59 5.01
C LYS A 71 0.46 -22.91 5.92
N GLU A 72 1.59 -23.56 6.17
CA GLU A 72 2.67 -22.95 6.95
C GLU A 72 3.28 -21.74 6.23
N THR A 73 3.50 -21.85 4.92
CA THR A 73 4.04 -20.76 4.10
C THR A 73 3.07 -19.57 4.05
N GLU A 74 1.77 -19.84 3.89
CA GLU A 74 0.69 -18.85 3.97
C GLU A 74 0.70 -18.12 5.32
N ALA A 75 0.81 -18.85 6.44
CA ALA A 75 0.88 -18.28 7.78
C ALA A 75 2.12 -17.40 7.98
N GLN A 76 3.28 -17.86 7.52
CA GLN A 76 4.54 -17.10 7.57
C GLN A 76 4.45 -15.79 6.76
N MET A 77 3.87 -15.86 5.56
CA MET A 77 3.70 -14.68 4.70
C MET A 77 2.72 -13.68 5.32
N SER A 78 1.65 -14.16 5.96
CA SER A 78 0.74 -13.30 6.74
C SER A 78 1.48 -12.56 7.86
N THR A 79 2.33 -13.24 8.63
CA THR A 79 3.14 -12.57 9.68
C THR A 79 4.13 -11.56 9.10
N LEU A 80 4.76 -11.86 7.96
CA LEU A 80 5.68 -10.93 7.29
C LEU A 80 4.96 -9.67 6.80
N LEU A 81 3.73 -9.79 6.28
CA LEU A 81 2.93 -8.64 5.86
C LEU A 81 2.54 -7.75 7.04
N VAL A 82 2.18 -8.35 8.18
CA VAL A 82 1.88 -7.61 9.42
C VAL A 82 3.13 -6.91 9.95
N GLN A 83 4.27 -7.61 10.03
CA GLN A 83 5.54 -7.02 10.44
C GLN A 83 6.03 -5.93 9.47
N GLY A 84 5.83 -6.11 8.16
CA GLY A 84 6.14 -5.10 7.16
C GLY A 84 5.29 -3.85 7.30
N ARG A 85 4.00 -4.00 7.61
CA ARG A 85 3.10 -2.88 7.93
C ARG A 85 3.57 -2.15 9.19
N ASP A 86 3.87 -2.88 10.25
CA ASP A 86 4.31 -2.29 11.52
C ASP A 86 5.71 -1.65 11.38
N GLY A 87 6.57 -2.19 10.52
CA GLY A 87 7.86 -1.59 10.15
C GLY A 87 7.74 -0.32 9.29
N LEU A 88 6.70 -0.21 8.44
CA LEU A 88 6.37 1.04 7.73
C LEU A 88 5.90 2.12 8.71
N LEU A 89 5.04 1.77 9.66
CA LEU A 89 4.59 2.67 10.73
C LEU A 89 5.77 3.09 11.63
N ALA A 90 6.64 2.14 12.00
CA ALA A 90 7.85 2.43 12.77
C ALA A 90 8.85 3.32 12.00
N ARG A 91 8.89 3.24 10.66
CA ARG A 91 9.68 4.16 9.82
C ARG A 91 9.06 5.55 9.74
N GLU A 92 7.74 5.69 9.84
CA GLU A 92 7.11 7.00 10.03
C GLU A 92 7.43 7.58 11.42
N ASP A 93 7.50 6.73 12.45
CA ASP A 93 7.83 7.12 13.83
C ASP A 93 9.33 7.30 14.10
N ALA A 94 10.20 6.74 13.26
CA ALA A 94 11.62 7.06 13.21
C ALA A 94 11.82 8.48 12.66
N ARG A 95 11.34 9.46 13.43
CA ARG A 95 11.44 10.88 13.14
C ARG A 95 12.91 11.24 13.03
N GLY A 96 13.37 11.44 11.79
CA GLY A 96 14.67 12.05 11.52
C GLY A 96 14.72 13.52 11.99
N ASN A 97 15.54 14.34 11.35
CA ASN A 97 15.56 15.78 11.59
C ASN A 97 14.14 16.38 11.50
N TRP A 98 13.76 17.32 12.37
CA TRP A 98 12.40 17.87 12.45
C TRP A 98 11.84 18.33 11.09
N PHE A 99 12.74 18.82 10.21
CA PHE A 99 12.42 19.24 8.85
C PHE A 99 11.88 18.11 7.94
N SER A 100 12.18 16.83 8.23
CA SER A 100 11.71 15.70 7.43
C SER A 100 10.21 15.43 7.59
N TRP A 101 9.63 15.81 8.74
CA TRP A 101 8.23 15.51 9.08
C TRP A 101 7.39 16.77 9.33
N ALA A 102 7.94 17.80 9.97
CA ALA A 102 7.16 18.95 10.46
C ALA A 102 6.53 19.81 9.36
N TRP A 103 7.03 19.74 8.13
CA TRP A 103 6.42 20.44 6.99
C TRP A 103 4.99 19.95 6.70
N ARG A 104 4.66 18.68 7.01
CA ARG A 104 3.32 18.11 6.80
C ARG A 104 2.24 18.76 7.68
N PRO A 105 2.38 18.77 9.02
CA PRO A 105 1.45 19.52 9.86
C PRO A 105 1.55 21.02 9.58
N ALA A 106 2.72 21.58 9.30
CA ALA A 106 2.86 23.01 8.99
C ALA A 106 2.02 23.44 7.77
N MET A 107 2.02 22.64 6.69
CA MET A 107 1.19 22.90 5.51
C MET A 107 -0.30 22.79 5.82
N SER A 108 -0.71 21.83 6.66
CA SER A 108 -2.10 21.69 7.09
C SER A 108 -2.56 22.89 7.93
N TRP A 109 -1.71 23.38 8.84
CA TRP A 109 -1.95 24.60 9.60
C TRP A 109 -1.99 25.84 8.72
N LEU A 110 -1.12 25.93 7.71
CA LEU A 110 -1.14 27.01 6.74
C LEU A 110 -2.46 27.05 5.98
N MET A 111 -3.00 25.89 5.57
CA MET A 111 -4.31 25.84 4.90
C MET A 111 -5.43 26.36 5.80
N ILE A 112 -5.50 25.88 7.04
CA ILE A 112 -6.49 26.35 8.03
C ILE A 112 -6.37 27.87 8.23
N TRP A 113 -5.14 28.36 8.33
CA TRP A 113 -4.85 29.78 8.44
C TRP A 113 -5.35 30.56 7.22
N MET A 114 -5.05 30.13 5.99
CA MET A 114 -5.48 30.82 4.77
C MET A 114 -7.01 30.90 4.65
N TRP A 115 -7.72 29.84 5.03
CA TRP A 115 -9.19 29.86 5.09
C TRP A 115 -9.68 30.84 6.16
N THR A 116 -9.17 30.73 7.39
CA THR A 116 -9.54 31.61 8.50
C THR A 116 -9.26 33.08 8.17
N TRP A 117 -8.13 33.35 7.51
CA TRP A 117 -7.77 34.66 7.02
C TRP A 117 -8.83 35.20 6.06
N ASN A 118 -9.19 34.42 5.03
CA ASN A 118 -10.08 34.89 3.97
C ASN A 118 -11.55 35.01 4.42
N THR A 119 -12.02 34.09 5.26
CA THR A 119 -13.44 34.02 5.66
C THR A 119 -13.77 34.84 6.90
N THR A 120 -12.80 35.02 7.81
CA THR A 120 -13.07 35.56 9.14
C THR A 120 -12.25 36.81 9.42
N ILE A 121 -10.92 36.74 9.29
CA ILE A 121 -10.04 37.85 9.68
C ILE A 121 -10.17 39.01 8.69
N LEU A 122 -10.11 38.75 7.39
CA LEU A 122 -10.15 39.79 6.37
C LEU A 122 -11.47 40.58 6.36
N PRO A 123 -12.67 39.95 6.41
CA PRO A 123 -13.92 40.70 6.52
C PRO A 123 -14.00 41.51 7.82
N PHE A 124 -13.50 40.95 8.93
CA PHE A 124 -13.43 41.66 10.21
C PHE A 124 -12.53 42.89 10.13
N LEU A 125 -11.34 42.78 9.52
CA LEU A 125 -10.42 43.90 9.33
C LEU A 125 -11.01 44.96 8.40
N ASN A 126 -11.61 44.56 7.28
CA ASN A 126 -12.28 45.48 6.37
C ASN A 126 -13.42 46.24 7.06
N ALA A 127 -14.20 45.56 7.91
CA ALA A 127 -15.27 46.19 8.70
C ALA A 127 -14.71 47.14 9.79
N ALA A 128 -13.68 46.71 10.53
CA ALA A 128 -13.10 47.47 11.64
C ALA A 128 -12.36 48.73 11.15
N PHE A 129 -11.59 48.61 10.07
CA PHE A 129 -10.75 49.67 9.53
C PHE A 129 -11.38 50.42 8.35
N LYS A 130 -12.60 50.06 7.95
CA LYS A 130 -13.27 50.58 6.75
C LYS A 130 -12.37 50.50 5.51
N SER A 131 -11.56 49.45 5.44
CA SER A 131 -10.62 49.19 4.36
C SER A 131 -11.22 48.21 3.34
N ALA A 132 -10.59 48.15 2.17
CA ALA A 132 -10.93 47.20 1.10
C ALA A 132 -9.73 46.33 0.78
N LEU A 133 -9.21 45.61 1.79
CA LEU A 133 -8.15 44.64 1.56
C LEU A 133 -8.67 43.53 0.64
N PRO A 134 -7.92 43.19 -0.43
CA PRO A 134 -8.35 42.18 -1.38
C PRO A 134 -8.31 40.79 -0.75
N ALA A 135 -9.38 40.03 -1.00
CA ALA A 135 -9.44 38.62 -0.62
C ALA A 135 -8.64 37.77 -1.61
N VAL A 136 -8.11 36.64 -1.12
CA VAL A 136 -7.58 35.60 -2.02
C VAL A 136 -8.77 34.98 -2.75
N PRO A 137 -8.73 34.81 -4.08
CA PRO A 137 -9.78 34.13 -4.80
C PRO A 137 -10.02 32.72 -4.25
N TYR A 138 -11.29 32.37 -4.01
CA TYR A 138 -11.64 31.05 -3.46
C TYR A 138 -11.21 29.91 -4.38
N ASP A 139 -11.23 30.11 -5.70
CA ASP A 139 -10.76 29.11 -6.66
C ASP A 139 -9.28 28.78 -6.45
N THR A 140 -8.46 29.78 -6.12
CA THR A 140 -7.04 29.60 -5.80
C THR A 140 -6.86 28.84 -4.49
N LEU A 141 -7.66 29.17 -3.46
CA LEU A 141 -7.63 28.45 -2.18
C LEU A 141 -8.01 26.97 -2.36
N ILE A 142 -9.10 26.70 -3.07
CA ILE A 142 -9.56 25.35 -3.38
C ILE A 142 -8.51 24.59 -4.19
N SER A 143 -7.93 25.22 -5.22
CA SER A 143 -6.89 24.61 -6.05
C SER A 143 -5.66 24.24 -5.22
N PHE A 144 -5.21 25.13 -4.33
CA PHE A 144 -4.10 24.86 -3.43
C PHE A 144 -4.39 23.72 -2.45
N CYS A 145 -5.61 23.69 -1.88
CA CYS A 145 -6.07 22.59 -1.05
C CYS A 145 -6.11 21.27 -1.82
N GLY A 146 -6.56 21.29 -3.07
CA GLY A 146 -6.61 20.13 -3.95
C GLY A 146 -5.21 19.56 -4.22
N ILE A 147 -4.23 20.42 -4.52
CA ILE A 147 -2.83 20.02 -4.68
C ILE A 147 -2.31 19.35 -3.40
N TRP A 148 -2.58 19.93 -2.23
CA TRP A 148 -2.20 19.34 -0.95
C TRP A 148 -2.83 17.96 -0.73
N LEU A 149 -4.13 17.84 -1.02
CA LEU A 149 -4.86 16.58 -0.92
C LEU A 149 -4.29 15.53 -1.87
N VAL A 150 -3.89 15.89 -3.09
CA VAL A 150 -3.25 14.95 -4.02
C VAL A 150 -1.90 14.46 -3.49
N ILE A 151 -1.05 15.38 -3.02
CA ILE A 151 0.29 15.07 -2.52
C ILE A 151 0.24 14.22 -1.25
N TYR A 152 -0.68 14.53 -0.33
CA TYR A 152 -0.66 13.96 1.01
C TYR A 152 -1.82 12.98 1.30
N GLY A 153 -3.04 13.24 0.84
CA GLY A 153 -4.23 12.42 1.14
C GLY A 153 -4.73 11.51 0.01
N GLY A 154 -4.25 11.72 -1.22
CA GLY A 154 -4.99 11.32 -2.42
C GLY A 154 -4.36 10.19 -3.22
N GLY A 155 -3.03 10.03 -3.23
CA GLY A 155 -2.35 9.06 -4.10
C GLY A 155 -2.81 7.60 -3.90
N HIS A 156 -2.92 7.15 -2.65
CA HIS A 156 -3.39 5.79 -2.33
C HIS A 156 -4.91 5.64 -2.43
N THR A 157 -5.66 6.69 -2.11
CA THR A 157 -7.14 6.71 -2.19
C THR A 157 -7.59 6.66 -3.65
N LEU A 158 -7.05 7.52 -4.52
CA LEU A 158 -7.29 7.45 -5.97
C LEU A 158 -6.87 6.10 -6.54
N LYS A 159 -5.69 5.57 -6.16
CA LYS A 159 -5.27 4.24 -6.62
C LYS A 159 -6.22 3.13 -6.19
N SER A 160 -6.80 3.20 -4.99
CA SER A 160 -7.76 2.18 -4.50
C SER A 160 -9.14 2.27 -5.15
N VAL A 161 -9.55 3.47 -5.59
CA VAL A 161 -10.84 3.73 -6.23
C VAL A 161 -10.77 3.45 -7.74
N PHE A 162 -9.72 3.92 -8.41
CA PHE A 162 -9.54 3.75 -9.85
C PHE A 162 -8.76 2.49 -10.24
N GLY A 163 -7.94 1.93 -9.34
CA GLY A 163 -7.19 0.69 -9.57
C GLY A 163 -8.01 -0.59 -9.41
N LYS A 164 -9.31 -0.50 -9.13
CA LYS A 164 -10.26 -1.62 -9.20
C LYS A 164 -10.88 -1.79 -10.59
N ALA A 165 -10.53 -0.92 -11.54
CA ALA A 165 -11.11 -0.88 -12.88
C ALA A 165 -10.07 -1.21 -13.97
N VAL A 166 -9.28 -2.28 -13.79
CA VAL A 166 -8.67 -3.08 -14.86
C VAL A 166 -8.48 -4.50 -14.33
#